data_AF-A0A370KGZ8-F1
#
_entry.id   AF-A0A370KGZ8-F1
#
_cell.length_a   1.000
_cell.length_b   1.000
_cell.length_c   1.000
_cell.angle_alpha   90.00
_cell.angle_beta   90.00
_cell.angle_gamma   90.00
#
_symmetry.space_group_name_H-M   'P 1'
#
loop_
_entity.id
_entity.type
_entity.pdbx_description
1 polymer ?
#
loop_
_entity_poly.entity_id
_entity_poly.type
_entity_poly.pdbx_seq_one_letter_code
_entity_poly.pdbx_strand_id
1 'polypeptide(L)' 'MTSRRKLVEVAVTSEGERVALGIMNAQQALSLPKNIDIEISHPDHEAGATDTFIDREELKERTSRDI' A
#
# COMPACT_ATOMS: atom_id res chain seq x y z
N MET A 1 -21.55 9.08 -8.01
CA MET A 1 -20.74 9.17 -6.79
C MET A 1 -19.50 8.34 -7.02
N THR A 2 -18.41 8.96 -7.48
CA THR A 2 -17.14 8.26 -7.75
C THR A 2 -16.51 7.85 -6.43
N SER A 3 -16.60 6.56 -6.06
CA SER A 3 -15.77 6.00 -4.98
C SER A 3 -14.34 6.49 -5.20
N ARG A 4 -13.83 7.27 -4.23
CA ARG A 4 -12.42 7.67 -4.18
C ARG A 4 -11.62 6.38 -4.04
N ARG A 5 -11.19 5.80 -5.16
CA ARG A 5 -10.25 4.68 -5.17
C ARG A 5 -8.99 5.22 -4.50
N LYS A 6 -8.81 4.91 -3.21
CA LYS A 6 -7.61 5.31 -2.44
C LYS A 6 -6.40 4.77 -3.20
N LEU A 7 -5.60 5.69 -3.73
CA LEU A 7 -4.30 5.37 -4.29
C LEU A 7 -3.35 5.15 -3.12
N VAL A 8 -2.43 4.20 -3.29
CA VAL A 8 -1.39 3.86 -2.33
C VAL A 8 -0.13 3.52 -3.10
N GLU A 9 1.02 3.86 -2.56
CA GLU A 9 2.29 3.36 -3.07
C GLU A 9 2.63 2.06 -2.35
N VAL A 10 3.08 1.06 -3.11
CA VAL A 10 3.41 -0.25 -2.57
C VAL A 10 4.88 -0.55 -2.86
N ALA A 11 5.60 -0.98 -1.83
CA ALA A 11 6.91 -1.60 -1.93
C ALA A 11 6.84 -3.01 -1.34
N VAL A 12 7.77 -3.86 -1.74
CA VAL A 12 7.95 -5.20 -1.17
C VAL A 12 9.38 -5.36 -0.74
N THR A 13 9.60 -6.11 0.34
CA THR A 13 10.95 -6.55 0.68
C THR A 13 11.16 -7.95 0.09
N SER A 14 12.17 -8.08 -0.78
CA SER A 14 12.58 -9.35 -1.39
C SER A 14 14.09 -9.51 -1.24
N GLU A 15 14.54 -10.64 -0.71
CA GLU A 15 15.96 -10.93 -0.47
C GLU A 15 16.72 -9.85 0.35
N GLY A 16 16.00 -9.14 1.22
CA GLY A 16 16.56 -8.04 2.02
C GLY A 16 16.66 -6.71 1.28
N GLU A 17 16.23 -6.65 0.01
CA GLU A 17 16.14 -5.44 -0.79
C GLU A 17 14.70 -4.96 -0.88
N ARG A 18 14.50 -3.65 -0.69
CA ARG A 18 13.20 -3.01 -0.84
C ARG A 18 12.97 -2.66 -2.31
N VAL A 19 11.97 -3.29 -2.92
CA VAL A 19 11.58 -3.09 -4.31
C VAL A 19 10.27 -2.31 -4.37
N ALA A 20 10.30 -1.09 -4.91
CA ALA A 20 9.09 -0.31 -5.14
C ALA A 20 8.29 -0.92 -6.30
N LEU A 21 7.05 -1.35 -6.04
CA LEU A 21 6.12 -1.83 -7.06
C LEU A 21 5.36 -0.68 -7.74
N GLY A 22 5.29 0.48 -7.08
CA GLY A 22 4.70 1.72 -7.59
C GLY A 22 3.33 2.05 -7.00
N ILE A 23 2.66 3.04 -7.61
CA ILE A 23 1.34 3.53 -7.17
C ILE A 23 0.24 2.65 -7.76
N MET A 24 -0.61 2.11 -6.89
CA MET A 24 -1.79 1.33 -7.28
C MET A 24 -2.96 1.66 -6.35
N ASN A 25 -4.16 1.16 -6.64
CA ASN A 25 -5.27 1.34 -5.72
C ASN A 25 -5.20 0.35 -4.55
N ALA A 26 -5.82 0.70 -3.42
CA ALA A 26 -5.82 -0.13 -2.21
C ALA A 26 -6.32 -1.57 -2.47
N GLN A 27 -7.30 -1.78 -3.36
CA GLN A 27 -7.75 -3.13 -3.73
C GLN A 27 -6.67 -3.94 -4.47
N GLN A 28 -5.88 -3.30 -5.35
CA GLN A 28 -4.75 -3.95 -6.01
C GLN A 28 -3.68 -4.35 -4.99
N ALA A 29 -3.36 -3.48 -4.04
CA ALA A 29 -2.42 -3.78 -2.95
C ALA A 29 -2.90 -4.93 -2.05
N LEU A 30 -4.21 -5.00 -1.76
CA LEU A 30 -4.83 -6.11 -1.02
C LEU A 30 -4.91 -7.42 -1.82
N SER A 31 -4.87 -7.34 -3.15
CA SER A 31 -4.89 -8.50 -4.05
C SER A 31 -3.51 -9.12 -4.25
N LEU A 32 -2.46 -8.50 -3.72
CA LEU A 32 -1.11 -9.03 -3.77
C LEU A 32 -1.00 -10.36 -2.99
N PRO A 33 -0.08 -11.26 -3.38
CA PRO A 33 0.10 -12.54 -2.71
C PRO A 33 0.35 -12.40 -1.18
N LYS A 34 -0.15 -13.32 -0.36
CA LYS A 34 0.04 -13.29 1.12
C LYS A 34 1.43 -13.71 1.59
N ASN A 35 2.22 -14.28 0.69
CA ASN A 35 3.59 -14.71 0.95
C ASN A 35 4.63 -13.61 0.68
N ILE A 36 4.21 -12.38 0.40
CA ILE A 36 5.11 -11.24 0.23
C ILE A 36 4.84 -10.20 1.31
N ASP A 37 5.90 -9.79 1.98
CA ASP A 37 5.87 -8.67 2.92
C ASP A 37 5.76 -7.37 2.12
N ILE A 38 4.57 -6.79 2.12
CA ILE A 38 4.28 -5.52 1.44
C ILE A 38 4.34 -4.37 2.44
N GLU A 39 5.01 -3.30 2.05
CA GLU A 39 5.01 -2.02 2.72
C GLU A 39 4.15 -1.06 1.89
N ILE A 40 3.18 -0.42 2.53
CA ILE A 40 2.26 0.49 1.84
C ILE A 40 2.43 1.90 2.41
N SER A 41 2.65 2.88 1.55
CA SER A 41 2.77 4.31 1.90
C SER A 41 1.61 5.13 1.32
N HIS A 42 1.31 6.26 1.97
CA HIS A 42 0.23 7.17 1.57
C HIS A 42 0.68 8.07 0.40
N PRO A 43 -0.14 8.28 -0.65
CA PRO A 43 0.23 9.02 -1.86
C PRO A 43 0.40 10.54 -1.65
N ASP A 44 -0.02 11.07 -0.50
CA ASP A 44 0.16 12.50 -0.16
C ASP A 44 1.54 12.80 0.43
N HIS A 45 2.44 11.82 0.48
CA HIS A 45 3.82 12.00 0.95
C HIS A 45 4.82 11.62 -0.14
N GLU A 46 5.99 12.24 -0.12
CA GLU A 46 7.05 12.04 -1.11
C GLU A 46 7.46 10.56 -1.18
N ALA A 47 7.45 10.01 -2.39
CA ALA A 47 7.88 8.64 -2.67
C ALA A 47 9.30 8.42 -2.13
N GLY A 48 9.45 7.45 -1.21
CA GLY A 48 10.73 7.14 -0.56
C GLY A 48 11.10 7.99 0.66
N ALA A 49 10.34 9.02 1.04
CA ALA A 49 10.59 9.87 2.23
C ALA A 49 9.48 9.78 3.30
N THR A 50 8.57 8.81 3.16
CA THR A 50 7.45 8.64 4.09
C THR A 50 7.84 7.68 5.20
N ASP A 51 7.98 8.16 6.45
CA ASP A 51 8.23 7.31 7.64
C ASP A 51 6.97 6.57 8.13
N THR A 52 5.86 6.63 7.38
CA THR A 52 4.59 5.96 7.72
C THR A 52 4.31 4.86 6.72
N PHE A 53 4.80 3.66 7.04
CA PHE A 53 4.47 2.42 6.36
C PHE A 53 3.36 1.73 7.12
N ILE A 54 2.31 1.33 6.41
CA ILE A 54 1.27 0.46 6.94
C ILE A 54 1.38 -0.91 6.26
N ASP A 55 1.13 -1.96 7.00
CA ASP A 55 1.04 -3.31 6.47
C ASP A 55 -0.33 -3.56 5.81
N ARG A 56 -0.47 -4.75 5.23
CA ARG A 56 -1.70 -5.17 4.54
C ARG A 56 -2.93 -5.16 5.44
N GLU A 57 -2.78 -5.54 6.71
CA GLU A 57 -3.92 -5.62 7.63
C GLU A 57 -4.41 -4.22 7.96
N GLU A 58 -3.50 -3.30 8.27
CA GLU A 58 -3.87 -1.90 8.52
C GLU A 58 -4.44 -1.22 7.27
N LEU A 59 -3.94 -1.53 6.06
CA LEU A 59 -4.57 -1.06 4.82
C LEU A 59 -6.01 -1.57 4.66
N LYS A 60 -6.28 -2.82 5.04
CA LYS A 60 -7.62 -3.41 4.97
C LYS A 60 -8.57 -2.69 5.93
N GLU A 61 -8.15 -2.39 7.15
CA GLU A 61 -8.94 -1.63 8.12
C GLU A 61 -9.22 -0.20 7.62
N ARG A 62 -8.21 0.49 7.07
CA ARG A 62 -8.36 1.83 6.49
C ARG A 62 -9.19 1.87 5.21
N THR A 63 -9.30 0.76 4.49
CA THR A 63 -10.15 0.65 3.30
C THR A 63 -11.59 0.33 3.69
N SER A 64 -11.78 -0.44 4.77
CA SER A 64 -13.12 -0.79 5.28
C SER A 64 -13.82 0.36 6.01
N ARG A 65 -13.06 1.34 6.53
CA ARG A 65 -13.63 2.50 7.26
C ARG A 65 -14.14 3.63 6.34
N ASP A 66 -13.98 3.47 5.04
CA ASP A 66 -14.36 4.44 4.00
C ASP A 66 -15.39 3.89 3.00
N ILE A 67 -16.02 2.75 3.31
CA ILE A 67 -17.08 2.12 2.51
C ILE A 67 -18.43 2.20 3.21
#